data_AF-A0A2N6A0L0-F1
#
_entry.id   AF-A0A2N6A0L0-F1
#
_cell.length_a   1.000
_cell.length_b   1.000
_cell.length_c   1.000
_cell.angle_alpha   90.00
_cell.angle_beta   90.00
_cell.angle_gamma   90.00
#
_symmetry.space_group_name_H-M   'P 1'
#
loop_
_entity.id
_entity.type
_entity.pdbx_description
1 polymer ?
#
loop_
_entity_poly.entity_id
_entity_poly.type
_entity_poly.pdbx_seq_one_letter_code
_entity_poly.pdbx_strand_id
1 'polypeptide(L)'
;MAVLIYLCSCQSTNERHSIKDQDHISDTLKTLAIDFLRSWEPPFHQDKALSLFTQTEDFYLVIDGYATTTFKEWEEGVPNYMADDNYFFKSYKHEIKDIKTVVFSPNSGVVTITYIWDNISRKD
;
A
#
# COMPACT_ATOMS: atom_id res chain seq x y z
N MET A 1 4.47 11.96 -2.34
CA MET A 1 4.34 10.91 -3.38
C MET A 1 4.84 9.63 -2.75
N ALA A 2 3.95 8.77 -2.24
CA ALA A 2 4.37 7.49 -1.68
C ALA A 2 4.45 6.47 -2.82
N VAL A 3 5.58 5.76 -2.91
CA VAL A 3 5.77 4.69 -3.89
C VAL A 3 5.86 3.39 -3.10
N LEU A 4 4.77 2.62 -3.11
CA LEU A 4 4.75 1.29 -2.52
C LEU A 4 5.39 0.32 -3.51
N ILE A 5 6.65 -0.08 -3.26
CA ILE A 5 7.37 -1.04 -4.09
C ILE A 5 7.37 -2.39 -3.36
N TYR A 6 6.61 -3.34 -3.90
CA TYR A 6 6.62 -4.73 -3.43
C TYR A 6 7.56 -5.55 -4.32
N LEU A 7 8.64 -6.10 -3.77
CA LEU A 7 9.59 -6.96 -4.48
C LEU A 7 9.57 -8.36 -3.84
N CYS A 8 8.83 -9.28 -4.47
CA CYS A 8 8.91 -10.70 -4.15
C CYS A 8 9.91 -11.36 -5.12
N SER A 9 10.96 -11.99 -4.57
CA SER A 9 11.96 -12.74 -5.33
C SER A 9 11.62 -14.23 -5.35
N CYS A 10 11.49 -14.85 -6.53
CA CYS A 10 12.14 -16.13 -6.88
C CYS A 10 11.79 -16.65 -8.29
N GLN A 11 12.85 -17.11 -8.96
CA GLN A 11 13.00 -18.11 -10.04
C GLN A 11 11.98 -18.20 -11.19
N SER A 12 12.53 -18.04 -12.40
CA SER A 12 11.83 -18.19 -13.68
C SER A 12 11.41 -19.63 -13.96
N THR A 13 10.11 -19.87 -14.03
CA THR A 13 9.54 -20.88 -14.93
C THR A 13 8.63 -20.18 -15.92
N ASN A 14 8.94 -20.39 -17.19
CA ASN A 14 8.31 -19.75 -18.34
C ASN A 14 6.92 -20.40 -18.57
N GLU A 15 5.96 -20.08 -17.70
CA GLU A 15 4.57 -20.52 -17.86
C GLU A 15 3.79 -19.45 -18.62
N ARG A 16 3.21 -19.81 -19.76
CA ARG A 16 2.16 -19.01 -20.40
C ARG A 16 0.97 -18.99 -19.44
N HIS A 17 0.90 -17.94 -18.62
CA HIS A 17 -0.20 -17.73 -17.70
C HIS A 17 -1.51 -17.51 -18.47
N SER A 18 -2.61 -18.07 -17.96
CA SER A 18 -3.90 -17.81 -18.56
C SER A 18 -4.28 -16.35 -18.31
N ILE A 19 -4.95 -15.72 -19.28
CA ILE A 19 -5.38 -14.31 -19.18
C ILE A 19 -6.20 -14.09 -17.89
N LYS A 20 -7.00 -15.09 -17.48
CA LYS A 20 -7.82 -15.02 -16.26
C LYS A 20 -6.99 -14.90 -14.98
N ASP A 21 -5.83 -15.56 -14.93
CA ASP A 21 -4.96 -15.50 -13.75
C ASP A 21 -4.26 -14.14 -13.66
N GLN A 22 -3.89 -13.56 -14.81
CA GLN A 22 -3.32 -12.22 -14.88
C GLN A 22 -4.33 -11.15 -14.45
N ASP A 23 -5.59 -11.24 -14.90
CA ASP A 23 -6.65 -10.32 -14.51
C ASP A 23 -6.93 -10.40 -13.00
N HIS A 24 -6.99 -11.62 -12.45
CA HIS A 24 -7.21 -11.83 -11.02
C HIS A 24 -6.11 -11.21 -10.14
N ILE A 25 -4.83 -11.41 -10.50
CA ILE A 25 -3.70 -10.82 -9.76
C ILE A 25 -3.69 -9.30 -9.93
N SER A 26 -3.96 -8.79 -11.12
CA SER A 26 -4.13 -7.35 -11.36
C SER A 26 -5.17 -6.76 -10.42
N ASP A 27 -6.35 -7.37 -10.34
CA ASP A 27 -7.44 -6.87 -9.50
C ASP A 27 -7.16 -6.99 -8.01
N THR A 28 -6.45 -8.05 -7.59
CA THR A 28 -5.97 -8.21 -6.22
C THR A 28 -5.00 -7.08 -5.85
N LEU A 29 -4.01 -6.80 -6.70
CA LEU A 29 -3.05 -5.74 -6.47
C LEU A 29 -3.72 -4.35 -6.40
N LYS A 30 -4.67 -4.07 -7.30
CA LYS A 30 -5.46 -2.83 -7.25
C LYS A 30 -6.22 -2.70 -5.94
N THR A 31 -6.89 -3.78 -5.52
CA THR A 31 -7.69 -3.82 -4.30
C THR A 31 -6.82 -3.57 -3.07
N LEU A 32 -5.68 -4.26 -2.94
CA LEU A 32 -4.73 -4.09 -1.84
C LEU A 32 -4.25 -2.64 -1.74
N ALA A 33 -3.87 -2.04 -2.86
CA ALA A 33 -3.36 -0.68 -2.86
C ALA A 33 -4.46 0.37 -2.55
N ILE A 34 -5.69 0.17 -3.03
CA ILE A 34 -6.83 1.02 -2.65
C ILE A 34 -7.14 0.84 -1.15
N ASP A 35 -7.18 -0.40 -0.67
CA ASP A 35 -7.48 -0.70 0.73
C ASP A 35 -6.44 -0.10 1.68
N PHE A 36 -5.18 -0.06 1.27
CA PHE A 36 -4.11 0.62 2.01
C PHE A 36 -4.34 2.14 2.07
N LEU A 37 -4.73 2.78 0.96
CA LEU A 37 -5.04 4.22 1.00
C LEU A 37 -6.26 4.50 1.88
N ARG A 38 -7.28 3.64 1.82
CA ARG A 38 -8.52 3.80 2.60
C ARG A 38 -8.34 3.49 4.09
N SER A 39 -7.37 2.67 4.48
CA SER A 39 -7.10 2.42 5.90
C SER A 39 -6.53 3.65 6.62
N TRP A 40 -6.00 4.60 5.86
CA TRP A 40 -5.49 5.87 6.32
C TRP A 40 -6.50 7.03 6.24
N GLU A 41 -7.76 6.75 5.95
CA GLU A 41 -8.84 7.74 6.00
C GLU A 41 -9.51 7.75 7.38
N PRO A 42 -9.93 8.90 7.92
CA PRO A 42 -10.77 8.95 9.11
C PRO A 42 -12.12 8.24 8.89
N PRO A 43 -12.55 7.35 9.81
CA PRO A 43 -11.84 6.91 11.01
C PRO A 43 -10.66 5.99 10.66
N PHE A 44 -9.45 6.30 11.12
CA PHE A 44 -8.25 5.53 10.81
C PHE A 44 -8.39 4.05 11.21
N HIS A 45 -7.93 3.16 10.33
CA HIS A 45 -8.08 1.70 10.46
C HIS A 45 -6.71 1.01 10.57
N GLN A 46 -6.09 1.09 11.74
CA GLN A 46 -4.75 0.54 12.03
C GLN A 46 -4.65 -0.94 11.66
N ASP A 47 -5.58 -1.77 12.17
CA ASP A 47 -5.58 -3.22 11.92
C ASP A 47 -5.66 -3.55 10.43
N LYS A 48 -6.45 -2.78 9.67
CA LYS A 48 -6.55 -2.94 8.21
C LYS A 48 -5.22 -2.59 7.55
N ALA A 49 -4.59 -1.48 7.91
CA ALA A 49 -3.29 -1.09 7.36
C ALA A 49 -2.20 -2.14 7.62
N LEU A 50 -2.19 -2.76 8.80
CA LEU A 50 -1.23 -3.80 9.16
C LEU A 50 -1.50 -5.11 8.40
N SER A 51 -2.76 -5.52 8.27
CA SER A 51 -3.14 -6.77 7.62
C SER A 51 -2.80 -6.87 6.12
N LEU A 52 -2.54 -5.73 5.48
CA LEU A 52 -2.26 -5.66 4.04
C LEU A 52 -0.80 -5.99 3.67
N PHE A 53 0.07 -6.10 4.67
CA PHE A 53 1.48 -6.41 4.45
C PHE A 53 1.80 -7.82 4.92
N THR A 54 2.72 -8.47 4.19
CA THR A 54 3.31 -9.72 4.67
C THR A 54 4.10 -9.48 5.96
N GLN A 55 4.06 -10.46 6.86
CA GLN A 55 4.77 -10.43 8.14
C GLN A 55 6.11 -11.18 8.05
N THR A 56 6.75 -11.14 6.88
CA THR A 56 7.98 -11.86 6.57
C THR A 56 9.22 -10.97 6.73
N GLU A 57 10.40 -11.59 6.79
CA GLU A 57 11.68 -10.91 7.03
C GLU A 57 12.14 -10.02 5.85
N ASP A 58 11.54 -10.18 4.68
CA ASP A 58 11.83 -9.40 3.46
C ASP A 58 10.96 -8.14 3.30
N PHE A 59 10.24 -7.73 4.35
CA PHE A 59 9.47 -6.50 4.36
C PHE A 59 10.35 -5.27 4.10
N TYR A 60 9.89 -4.39 3.22
CA TYR A 60 10.51 -3.09 3.01
C TYR A 60 9.47 -2.06 2.60
N LEU A 61 9.43 -0.93 3.30
CA LEU A 61 8.49 0.16 3.07
C LEU A 61 9.24 1.49 3.09
N VAL A 62 8.95 2.35 2.12
CA VAL A 62 9.47 3.73 2.09
C VAL A 62 8.32 4.70 1.97
N ILE A 63 8.18 5.58 2.97
CA ILE A 63 7.16 6.64 3.01
C ILE A 63 7.86 7.95 3.37
N ASP A 64 7.63 8.98 2.56
CA ASP A 64 8.16 10.34 2.78
C ASP A 64 9.67 10.41 3.07
N GLY A 65 10.45 9.53 2.44
CA GLY A 65 11.90 9.45 2.58
C GLY A 65 12.40 8.64 3.78
N TYR A 66 11.51 8.11 4.61
CA TYR A 66 11.83 7.19 5.70
C TYR A 66 11.67 5.74 5.25
N ALA A 67 12.67 4.92 5.52
CA ALA A 67 12.65 3.50 5.24
C ALA A 67 12.34 2.71 6.52
N THR A 68 11.38 1.80 6.42
CA THR A 68 11.03 0.80 7.43
C THR A 68 11.43 -0.56 6.87
N THR A 69 12.34 -1.25 7.56
CA THR A 69 13.04 -2.44 7.03
C THR A 69 12.55 -3.75 7.63
N THR A 70 11.65 -3.68 8.60
CA THR A 70 11.00 -4.85 9.17
C THR A 70 9.51 -4.60 9.38
N PHE A 71 8.70 -5.65 9.29
CA PHE A 71 7.26 -5.53 9.60
C PHE A 71 7.04 -5.07 11.05
N LYS A 72 7.90 -5.47 11.99
CA LYS A 72 7.79 -5.08 13.39
C LYS A 72 7.95 -3.56 13.59
N GLU A 73 8.92 -2.95 12.91
CA GLU A 73 9.07 -1.48 12.94
C GLU A 73 7.82 -0.78 12.37
N TRP A 74 7.22 -1.35 11.32
CA TRP A 74 5.99 -0.84 10.74
C TRP A 74 4.81 -0.96 11.72
N GLU A 75 4.66 -2.14 12.33
CA GLU A 75 3.63 -2.44 13.33
C GLU A 75 3.68 -1.50 14.53
N GLU A 76 4.87 -1.25 15.07
CA GLU A 76 5.09 -0.33 16.19
C GLU A 76 4.86 1.15 15.79
N GLY A 77 5.09 1.49 14.52
CA GLY A 77 4.95 2.84 13.98
C GLY A 77 3.51 3.25 13.65
N VAL A 78 2.73 2.36 13.01
CA VAL A 78 1.38 2.67 12.48
C VAL A 78 0.45 3.36 13.49
N PRO A 79 0.33 2.89 14.75
CA PRO A 79 -0.54 3.55 15.72
C PRO A 79 -0.14 5.01 15.99
N ASN A 80 1.16 5.28 16.07
CA ASN A 80 1.69 6.62 16.34
C ASN A 80 1.49 7.53 15.12
N TYR A 81 1.83 7.05 13.93
CA TYR A 81 1.67 7.82 12.70
C TYR A 81 0.21 8.18 12.44
N MET A 82 -0.73 7.24 12.61
CA MET A 82 -2.17 7.52 12.47
C MET A 82 -2.70 8.43 13.59
N ALA A 83 -2.13 8.36 14.79
CA ALA A 83 -2.51 9.26 15.89
C ALA A 83 -2.06 10.71 15.61
N ASP A 84 -0.84 10.89 15.11
CA ASP A 84 -0.33 12.20 14.68
C ASP A 84 -1.21 12.77 13.57
N ASP A 85 -1.50 11.97 12.55
CA ASP A 85 -2.38 12.34 11.45
C ASP A 85 -3.78 12.74 11.93
N ASN A 86 -4.38 11.97 12.85
CA ASN A 86 -5.67 12.30 13.46
C ASN A 86 -5.63 13.60 14.28
N TYR A 87 -4.50 13.89 14.94
CA TYR A 87 -4.30 15.11 15.72
C TYR A 87 -4.20 16.35 14.82
N PHE A 88 -3.48 16.26 13.70
CA PHE A 88 -3.26 17.42 12.82
C PHE A 88 -4.37 17.63 11.79
N PHE A 89 -5.01 16.56 11.32
CA PHE A 89 -5.90 16.60 10.17
C PHE A 89 -7.34 16.23 10.54
N LYS A 90 -8.29 16.98 9.97
CA LYS A 90 -9.73 16.81 10.17
C LYS A 90 -10.30 15.78 9.20
N SER A 91 -9.85 15.84 7.96
CA SER A 91 -10.30 14.99 6.87
C SER A 91 -9.26 15.03 5.76
N TYR A 92 -9.34 14.05 4.88
CA TYR A 92 -8.50 13.97 3.71
C TYR A 92 -9.38 13.94 2.47
N LYS A 93 -8.91 14.57 1.41
CA LYS A 93 -9.48 14.47 0.08
C LYS A 93 -8.57 13.59 -0.74
N HIS A 94 -9.12 12.44 -1.13
CA HIS A 94 -8.43 11.47 -1.97
C HIS A 94 -9.02 11.48 -3.36
N GLU A 95 -8.14 11.55 -4.35
CA GLU A 95 -8.52 11.33 -5.73
C GLU A 95 -7.51 10.39 -6.39
N ILE A 96 -7.96 9.20 -6.76
CA ILE A 96 -7.15 8.28 -7.55
C ILE A 96 -7.19 8.77 -9.00
N LYS A 97 -6.03 9.15 -9.55
CA LYS A 97 -5.87 9.61 -10.93
C LYS A 97 -5.61 8.46 -11.89
N ASP A 98 -4.85 7.47 -11.44
CA ASP A 98 -4.43 6.35 -12.27
C ASP A 98 -4.07 5.14 -11.38
N ILE A 99 -4.37 3.95 -11.87
CA ILE A 99 -3.89 2.70 -11.28
C ILE A 99 -3.36 1.81 -12.41
N LYS A 100 -2.09 1.45 -12.32
CA LYS A 100 -1.42 0.56 -13.27
C LYS A 100 -0.95 -0.68 -12.54
N THR A 101 -1.05 -1.81 -13.21
CA THR A 101 -0.50 -3.08 -12.71
C THR A 101 0.38 -3.73 -13.74
N VAL A 102 1.45 -4.36 -13.30
CA VAL A 102 2.29 -5.25 -14.10
C VAL A 102 2.36 -6.58 -13.38
N VAL A 103 1.87 -7.65 -14.01
CA VAL A 103 1.91 -9.01 -13.45
C VAL A 103 3.18 -9.69 -13.95
N PHE A 104 3.97 -10.22 -13.02
CA PHE A 104 5.24 -10.91 -13.33
C PHE A 104 5.10 -12.43 -13.33
N SER A 105 4.22 -12.97 -12.46
CA SER A 105 3.99 -14.40 -12.28
C SER A 105 2.56 -14.66 -11.78
N PRO A 106 2.12 -15.92 -11.60
CA PRO A 106 0.80 -16.22 -11.06
C PRO A 106 0.56 -15.69 -9.64
N ASN A 107 1.63 -15.36 -8.92
CA ASN A 107 1.58 -14.96 -7.51
C ASN A 107 2.29 -13.62 -7.24
N SER A 108 2.72 -12.90 -8.28
CA SER A 108 3.47 -11.65 -8.09
C SER A 108 3.24 -10.63 -9.19
N GLY A 109 3.29 -9.37 -8.79
CA GLY A 109 3.22 -8.22 -9.67
C GLY A 109 3.43 -6.94 -8.89
N VAL A 110 3.36 -5.83 -9.61
CA VAL A 110 3.48 -4.48 -9.06
C VAL A 110 2.23 -3.71 -9.39
N VAL A 111 1.77 -2.91 -8.44
CA VAL A 111 0.75 -1.88 -8.64
C VAL A 111 1.37 -0.51 -8.41
N THR A 112 1.03 0.42 -9.27
CA THR A 112 1.38 1.83 -9.12
C THR A 112 0.09 2.62 -9.10
N ILE A 113 -0.13 3.36 -8.02
CA ILE A 113 -1.25 4.31 -7.91
C ILE A 113 -0.70 5.72 -8.02
N THR A 114 -1.28 6.51 -8.92
CA THR A 114 -1.16 7.97 -8.88
C THR A 114 -2.40 8.51 -8.18
N TYR A 115 -2.22 9.14 -7.03
CA TYR A 115 -3.32 9.69 -6.24
C TYR A 115 -2.99 11.09 -5.72
N ILE A 116 -4.02 11.91 -5.59
CA ILE A 116 -3.97 13.15 -4.82
C ILE A 116 -4.29 12.81 -3.37
N TRP A 117 -3.47 13.35 -2.48
CA TRP A 117 -3.63 13.26 -1.04
C TRP A 117 -3.56 14.67 -0.47
N ASP A 118 -4.72 15.28 -0.33
CA ASP A 118 -4.84 16.58 0.31
C ASP A 118 -5.40 16.38 1.70
N ASN A 119 -4.73 16.91 2.71
CA ASN A 119 -5.28 16.98 4.06
C ASN A 119 -5.98 18.32 4.28
N ILE A 120 -7.03 18.30 5.08
CA ILE A 120 -7.65 19.50 5.64
C ILE A 120 -7.22 19.56 7.09
N SER A 121 -6.34 20.51 7.42
CA SER A 121 -5.86 20.72 8.78
C SER A 121 -7.00 21.05 9.73
N ARG A 122 -6.82 20.70 11.01
CA ARG A 122 -7.73 21.15 12.08
C ARG A 122 -7.52 22.61 12.48
N LYS A 123 -6.39 23.21 12.09
CA LYS A 123 -6.08 24.63 12.28
C LYS A 123 -6.32 25.36 10.97
N ASP A 124 -7.14 26.42 11.04
CA ASP A 124 -7.44 27.36 9.95
C ASP A 124 -6.22 28.22 9.59
#